data_AF-A0A7C5RLL8-F1
#
_entry.id   AF-A0A7C5RLL8-F1
#
_cell.length_a   1.000
_cell.length_b   1.000
_cell.length_c   1.000
_cell.angle_alpha   90.00
_cell.angle_beta   90.00
_cell.angle_gamma   90.00
#
_symmetry.space_group_name_H-M   'P 1'
#
loop_
_entity.id
_entity.type
_entity.pdbx_description
1 polymer ?
#
loop_
_entity_poly.entity_id
_entity_poly.type
_entity_poly.pdbx_seq_one_letter_code
_entity_poly.pdbx_strand_id
1 'polypeptide(L)' 'MSQAQPVYVRLTPDEREMLEKLANYLHKLGKIESPTLSDALRVCLHFTVNEILKAIEAERYAK' A
#
# COMPACT_ATOMS: atom_id res chain seq x y z
N MET A 1 -5.53 -21.86 -8.72
CA MET A 1 -4.78 -20.96 -7.81
C MET A 1 -4.35 -19.76 -8.63
N SER A 2 -4.84 -18.56 -8.32
CA SER A 2 -4.35 -17.33 -8.97
C SER A 2 -2.89 -17.14 -8.55
N GLN A 3 -1.96 -17.16 -9.50
CA GLN A 3 -0.56 -16.89 -9.19
C GLN A 3 -0.37 -15.40 -8.93
N ALA A 4 0.32 -15.07 -7.84
CA ALA A 4 0.70 -13.68 -7.59
C ALA A 4 1.66 -13.22 -8.70
N GLN A 5 1.36 -12.08 -9.32
CA GLN A 5 2.25 -11.44 -10.28
C GLN A 5 3.24 -10.53 -9.54
N PRO A 6 4.56 -10.67 -9.77
CA PRO A 6 5.54 -9.78 -9.15
C PRO A 6 5.41 -8.36 -9.72
N VAL A 7 5.46 -7.37 -8.84
CA VAL A 7 5.51 -5.94 -9.21
C VAL A 7 6.80 -5.36 -8.68
N TYR A 8 7.54 -4.67 -9.54
CA TYR A 8 8.78 -4.00 -9.19
C TYR A 8 8.54 -2.50 -9.11
N VAL A 9 8.86 -1.91 -7.97
CA VAL A 9 8.71 -0.47 -7.73
C VAL A 9 10.11 0.12 -7.53
N ARG A 10 10.41 1.19 -8.26
CA ARG A 10 11.63 1.98 -8.02
C ARG A 10 11.33 3.00 -6.94
N LEU A 11 12.26 3.14 -6.00
CA LEU A 11 12.18 4.07 -4.90
C LEU A 11 13.42 4.95 -4.90
N THR A 12 13.24 6.24 -4.72
CA THR A 12 14.30 7.16 -4.29
C THR A 12 14.75 6.83 -2.86
N PRO A 13 15.93 7.30 -2.43
CA PRO A 13 16.38 7.12 -1.05
C PRO A 13 15.36 7.63 -0.01
N ASP A 14 14.75 8.78 -0.25
CA ASP A 14 13.79 9.40 0.66
C ASP A 14 12.48 8.59 0.75
N GLU A 15 11.97 8.09 -0.39
CA GLU A 15 10.80 7.21 -0.42
C GLU A 15 11.06 5.90 0.31
N ARG A 16 12.28 5.35 0.15
CA ARG A 16 12.69 4.16 0.88
C ARG A 16 12.70 4.41 2.39
N GLU A 17 13.32 5.49 2.86
CA GLU A 17 13.35 5.83 4.29
C GLU A 17 11.93 6.02 4.85
N MET A 18 11.06 6.68 4.10
CA MET A 18 9.66 6.87 4.46
C MET A 18 8.91 5.55 4.58
N LEU A 19 9.10 4.62 3.64
CA LEU A 19 8.49 3.29 3.69
C LEU A 19 9.05 2.44 4.83
N GLU A 20 10.34 2.54 5.15
CA GLU A 20 10.93 1.85 6.30
C GLU A 20 10.32 2.35 7.62
N LYS A 21 10.13 3.67 7.75
CA LYS A 21 9.42 4.26 8.90
C LYS A 21 7.97 3.78 8.98
N LEU A 22 7.27 3.76 7.85
CA LEU A 22 5.89 3.28 7.79
C LEU A 22 5.78 1.79 8.14
N ALA A 23 6.66 0.95 7.61
CA ALA A 23 6.67 -0.48 7.90
C ALA A 23 6.84 -0.74 9.41
N ASN A 24 7.79 -0.05 10.04
CA ASN A 24 7.99 -0.12 11.49
C ASN A 24 6.75 0.34 12.27
N TYR A 25 6.09 1.41 11.83
CA TYR A 25 4.87 1.90 12.45
C TYR A 25 3.72 0.89 12.33
N LEU A 26 3.46 0.37 11.12
CA LEU A 26 2.42 -0.61 10.87
C LEU A 26 2.64 -1.91 11.67
N HIS A 27 3.90 -2.34 11.78
CA HIS A 27 4.26 -3.50 12.57
C HIS A 27 3.99 -3.27 14.07
N LYS A 28 4.39 -2.11 14.62
CA LYS A 28 4.08 -1.73 16.01
C LYS A 28 2.58 -1.68 16.30
N LEU A 29 1.76 -1.34 15.31
CA LEU A 29 0.30 -1.36 15.40
C LEU A 29 -0.33 -2.75 15.20
N GLY A 30 0.48 -3.79 14.94
CA GLY A 30 0.00 -5.14 14.63
C GLY A 30 -0.74 -5.25 13.29
N LYS A 31 -0.51 -4.32 12.35
CA LYS A 31 -1.16 -4.31 11.03
C LYS A 31 -0.44 -5.19 10.01
N ILE A 32 0.86 -5.41 10.21
CA ILE A 32 1.68 -6.32 9.40
C ILE A 32 2.54 -7.18 10.31
N GLU A 33 2.76 -8.43 9.90
CA GLU A 33 3.51 -9.41 10.69
C GLU A 33 4.99 -9.04 10.81
N SER A 34 5.58 -8.50 9.75
CA SER A 34 6.98 -8.08 9.71
C SER A 34 7.11 -6.67 9.12
N PRO A 35 8.05 -5.83 9.59
CA PRO A 35 8.25 -4.48 9.08
C PRO A 35 9.02 -4.47 7.75
N THR A 36 8.50 -5.15 6.73
CA THR A 36 9.14 -5.20 5.41
C THR A 36 8.62 -4.08 4.49
N LEU A 37 9.46 -3.64 3.56
CA LEU A 37 9.07 -2.70 2.51
C LEU A 37 7.89 -3.22 1.68
N SER A 38 7.91 -4.52 1.37
CA SER A 38 6.86 -5.18 0.58
C SER A 38 5.51 -5.13 1.28
N ASP A 39 5.47 -5.41 2.59
CA ASP A 39 4.22 -5.38 3.34
C ASP A 39 3.67 -3.96 3.48
N ALA A 40 4.53 -2.98 3.77
CA ALA A 40 4.14 -1.58 3.82
C ALA A 40 3.61 -1.07 2.46
N LEU A 41 4.30 -1.38 1.37
CA LEU A 41 3.86 -1.06 0.01
C LEU A 41 2.52 -1.71 -0.31
N ARG A 42 2.32 -2.96 0.08
CA ARG A 42 1.05 -3.68 -0.15
C ARG A 42 -0.12 -3.01 0.58
N VAL A 43 0.09 -2.57 1.82
CA VAL A 43 -0.92 -1.82 2.58
C VAL A 43 -1.22 -0.48 1.90
N CYS A 44 -0.19 0.27 1.48
CA CYS A 44 -0.36 1.54 0.78
C CYS A 44 -1.14 1.37 -0.54
N LEU A 45 -0.77 0.35 -1.32
CA LEU A 45 -1.44 0.04 -2.58
C LEU A 45 -2.90 -0.32 -2.34
N HIS A 46 -3.18 -1.21 -1.37
CA HIS A 46 -4.55 -1.59 -1.04
C HIS A 46 -5.40 -0.39 -0.62
N PHE A 47 -4.87 0.47 0.26
CA PHE A 47 -5.55 1.68 0.69
C PHE A 47 -5.82 2.63 -0.49
N THR A 48 -4.78 2.96 -1.25
CA THR A 48 -4.87 3.90 -2.38
C THR A 48 -5.85 3.42 -3.44
N VAL A 49 -5.80 2.14 -3.81
CA VAL A 49 -6.73 1.56 -4.78
C VAL A 49 -8.16 1.64 -4.28
N ASN A 50 -8.43 1.31 -3.01
CA ASN A 50 -9.77 1.40 -2.46
C ASN A 50 -10.33 2.82 -2.46
N GLU A 51 -9.52 3.82 -2.10
CA GLU A 51 -9.96 5.22 -2.11
C GLU A 51 -10.21 5.74 -3.53
N ILE A 52 -9.36 5.38 -4.50
CA ILE A 52 -9.59 5.71 -5.92
C ILE A 52 -10.87 5.05 -6.43
N LEU A 53 -11.12 3.78 -6.10
CA LEU A 53 -12.35 3.09 -6.51
C LEU A 53 -13.59 3.76 -5.90
N LYS A 54 -13.55 4.16 -4.63
CA LYS A 54 -14.64 4.92 -4.00
C LYS A 54 -14.90 6.24 -4.71
N ALA A 55 -13.86 6.97 -5.09
CA ALA A 55 -13.99 8.22 -5.84
C ALA A 55 -14.65 7.99 -7.21
N ILE A 56 -14.22 6.94 -7.94
CA ILE A 56 -14.81 6.57 -9.24
C ILE A 56 -16.30 6.21 -9.09
N GLU A 57 -16.67 5.42 -8.08
CA GLU A 57 -18.07 5.06 -7.85
C GLU A 57 -18.90 6.28 -7.44
N ALA A 58 -18.35 7.18 -6.61
CA ALA A 58 -19.02 8.42 -6.25
C ALA A 58 -19.31 9.28 -7.49
N GLU A 59 -18.34 9.43 -8.40
CA GLU A 59 -18.55 10.15 -9.67
C GLU A 59 -19.60 9.47 -10.56
N ARG A 60 -19.62 8.14 -10.62
CA ARG A 60 -20.57 7.37 -11.42
C ARG A 60 -22.02 7.52 -10.96
N TYR A 61 -22.24 7.61 -9.64
CA TYR A 61 -23.56 7.69 -9.03
C TYR A 61 -23.96 9.08 -8.52
N ALA A 62 -23.15 10.12 -8.75
CA ALA A 62 -23.47 11.51 -8.39
C ALA A 62 -24.59 12.15 -9.24
N LYS A 63 -25.50 11.37 -9.81
CA LYS A 63 -26.70 11.83 -10.53
C LYS A 63 -27.90 11.97 -9.59
#